data_AF-X2FS77-F1
#
_entry.id   AF-X2FS77-F1
#
_cell.length_a   1.000
_cell.length_b   1.000
_cell.length_c   1.000
_cell.angle_alpha   90.00
_cell.angle_beta   90.00
_cell.angle_gamma   90.00
#
_symmetry.space_group_name_H-M   'P 1'
#
loop_
_entity.id
_entity.type
_entity.pdbx_description
1 polymer ?
#
loop_
_entity_poly.entity_id
_entity_poly.type
_entity_poly.pdbx_seq_one_letter_code
_entity_poly.pdbx_strand_id
1 'polypeptide(L)'
;MLRELRAAFSNVKIYFQTRDKLETKLIDKSLLEELKSYLGCQALSEMIQFYLEEVMPQAEKNEVDIKENVGSLGEKLKALRLRLKRCHRFLPCEDRSRVVKQVKSTYEKLQEQGVY
;
A
#
# COMPACT_ATOMS: atom_id res chain seq x y z
N MET A 1 -5.78 10.66 11.99
CA MET A 1 -5.62 9.43 11.17
C MET A 1 -4.83 9.62 9.88
N LEU A 2 -5.37 10.18 8.77
CA LEU A 2 -4.56 10.34 7.55
C LEU A 2 -3.33 11.24 7.76
N ARG A 3 -3.44 12.26 8.63
CA ARG A 3 -2.31 13.09 9.05
C ARG A 3 -1.21 12.27 9.73
N GLU A 4 -1.57 11.38 10.65
CA GLU A 4 -0.62 10.52 11.35
C GLU A 4 0.03 9.49 10.42
N LEU A 5 -0.74 8.94 9.47
CA LEU A 5 -0.20 8.02 8.47
C LEU A 5 0.84 8.71 7.59
N ARG A 6 0.55 9.94 7.15
CA ARG A 6 1.51 10.77 6.39
C ARG A 6 2.74 11.15 7.20
N ALA A 7 2.57 11.43 8.50
CA ALA A 7 3.69 11.70 9.40
C ALA A 7 4.60 10.46 9.54
N ALA A 8 4.02 9.27 9.75
CA ALA A 8 4.78 8.03 9.83
C ALA A 8 5.52 7.70 8.52
N PHE A 9 4.86 7.90 7.37
CA PHE A 9 5.51 7.72 6.07
C PHE A 9 6.71 8.66 5.87
N SER A 10 6.63 9.89 6.40
CA SER A 10 7.72 10.87 6.26
C SER A 10 9.03 10.38 6.90
N ASN A 11 8.98 9.50 7.90
CA ASN A 11 10.16 8.92 8.56
C ASN A 11 10.90 7.90 7.68
N VAL A 12 10.21 7.27 6.72
CA VAL A 12 10.80 6.25 5.83
C VAL A 12 10.95 6.72 4.38
N LYS A 13 10.32 7.85 4.03
CA LYS A 13 10.28 8.38 2.65
C LYS A 13 11.67 8.50 2.02
N ILE A 14 12.59 9.20 2.68
CA ILE A 14 13.94 9.43 2.13
C ILE A 14 14.68 8.09 1.94
N TYR A 15 14.49 7.15 2.87
CA TYR A 15 15.13 5.85 2.81
C TYR A 15 14.77 5.07 1.55
N PHE A 16 13.48 4.94 1.26
CA PHE A 16 12.99 4.21 0.08
C PHE A 16 13.29 4.98 -1.22
N GLN A 17 13.02 6.29 -1.27
CA GLN A 17 13.22 7.10 -2.48
C GLN A 17 14.67 7.20 -2.94
N THR A 18 15.64 7.12 -2.03
CA THR A 18 17.07 7.12 -2.40
C THR A 18 17.55 5.76 -2.93
N ARG A 19 16.81 4.70 -2.66
CA ARG A 19 17.12 3.31 -3.06
C ARG A 19 16.34 2.85 -4.29
N ASP A 20 15.18 3.46 -4.54
CA ASP A 20 14.44 3.28 -5.78
C ASP A 20 15.24 3.85 -6.96
N LYS A 21 15.66 2.96 -7.86
CA LYS A 21 16.40 3.28 -9.09
C LYS A 21 15.53 3.11 -10.33
N LEU A 22 14.26 2.77 -10.16
CA LEU A 22 13.35 2.47 -11.25
C LEU A 22 12.64 3.74 -11.70
N GLU A 23 12.53 3.91 -13.01
CA GLU A 23 11.65 4.96 -13.58
C GLU A 23 10.20 4.48 -13.71
N THR A 24 9.98 3.17 -13.55
CA THR A 24 8.67 2.53 -13.70
C THR A 24 7.77 2.89 -12.53
N LYS A 25 6.63 3.52 -12.82
CA LYS A 25 5.62 3.81 -11.80
C LYS A 25 4.81 2.57 -11.48
N LEU A 26 4.89 2.09 -10.24
CA LEU A 26 4.06 0.97 -9.76
C LEU A 26 2.60 1.37 -9.58
N ILE A 27 2.36 2.59 -9.07
CA ILE A 27 1.02 3.17 -8.91
C ILE A 27 0.87 4.31 -9.90
N ASP A 28 -0.07 4.17 -10.83
CA ASP A 28 -0.36 5.18 -11.86
C ASP A 28 -1.79 5.75 -11.75
N LYS A 29 -2.17 6.56 -12.74
CA LYS A 29 -3.48 7.22 -12.78
C LYS A 29 -4.64 6.22 -12.87
N SER A 30 -4.43 5.03 -13.42
CA SER A 30 -5.49 4.03 -13.59
C SER A 30 -6.05 3.57 -12.24
N LEU A 31 -5.19 3.45 -11.21
CA LEU A 31 -5.64 3.10 -9.86
C LEU A 31 -6.54 4.21 -9.28
N LEU A 32 -6.20 5.47 -9.50
CA LEU A 32 -7.03 6.59 -9.04
C LEU A 32 -8.41 6.59 -9.71
N GLU A 33 -8.47 6.29 -11.01
CA GLU A 33 -9.75 6.20 -11.70
C GLU A 33 -10.58 5.00 -11.23
N GLU A 34 -9.95 3.85 -10.93
CA GLU A 34 -10.67 2.71 -10.36
C GLU A 34 -11.16 2.98 -8.93
N LEU A 35 -10.38 3.70 -8.11
CA LEU A 35 -10.79 4.16 -6.78
C LEU A 35 -12.03 5.08 -6.80
N LYS A 36 -12.27 5.77 -7.91
CA LYS A 36 -13.47 6.61 -8.12
C LYS A 36 -14.64 5.84 -8.75
N SER A 37 -14.39 4.65 -9.26
CA SER A 37 -15.40 3.81 -9.91
C SER A 37 -16.28 3.08 -8.89
N TYR A 38 -17.25 2.30 -9.39
CA TYR A 38 -18.07 1.42 -8.57
C TYR A 38 -17.26 0.32 -7.85
N LEU A 39 -16.03 0.03 -8.32
CA LEU A 39 -15.09 -0.91 -7.69
C LEU A 39 -14.12 -0.24 -6.71
N GLY A 40 -14.27 1.06 -6.43
CA GLY A 40 -13.25 1.80 -5.67
C GLY A 40 -13.03 1.28 -4.25
N CYS A 41 -14.09 0.77 -3.64
CA CYS A 41 -14.05 0.10 -2.35
C CYS A 41 -13.17 -1.17 -2.38
N GLN A 42 -13.37 -2.02 -3.39
CA GLN A 42 -12.64 -3.26 -3.64
C GLN A 42 -11.17 -2.94 -3.90
N ALA A 43 -10.92 -2.01 -4.82
CA ALA A 43 -9.57 -1.57 -5.17
C ALA A 43 -8.82 -1.05 -3.94
N LEU A 44 -9.47 -0.21 -3.12
CA LEU A 44 -8.87 0.30 -1.88
C LEU A 44 -8.59 -0.83 -0.88
N SER A 45 -9.55 -1.75 -0.68
CA SER A 45 -9.40 -2.89 0.22
C SER A 45 -8.23 -3.77 -0.18
N GLU A 46 -8.16 -4.13 -1.46
CA GLU A 46 -7.12 -5.01 -2.00
C GLU A 46 -5.75 -4.32 -1.96
N MET A 47 -5.66 -3.02 -2.23
CA MET A 47 -4.41 -2.26 -2.11
C MET A 47 -3.91 -2.17 -0.68
N ILE A 48 -4.79 -1.86 0.28
CA ILE A 48 -4.41 -1.81 1.70
C ILE A 48 -3.92 -3.19 2.15
N GLN A 49 -4.61 -4.26 1.73
CA GLN A 49 -4.21 -5.62 2.03
C GLN A 49 -2.86 -5.97 1.41
N PHE A 50 -2.66 -5.65 0.14
CA PHE A 50 -1.40 -5.84 -0.58
C PHE A 50 -0.22 -5.20 0.17
N TYR A 51 -0.34 -3.94 0.59
CA TYR A 51 0.73 -3.29 1.36
C TYR A 51 1.00 -3.96 2.70
N LEU A 52 -0.04 -4.35 3.44
CA LEU A 52 0.11 -4.96 4.76
C LEU A 52 0.65 -6.39 4.72
N GLU A 53 0.31 -7.17 3.68
CA GLU A 53 0.62 -8.60 3.62
C GLU A 53 1.82 -8.91 2.72
N GLU A 54 2.10 -8.09 1.71
CA GLU A 54 3.12 -8.40 0.69
C GLU A 54 4.29 -7.39 0.71
N VAL A 55 4.02 -6.09 0.86
CA VAL A 55 5.07 -5.04 0.76
C VAL A 55 5.77 -4.80 2.10
N MET A 56 5.01 -4.44 3.14
CA MET A 56 5.56 -4.06 4.44
C MET A 56 6.33 -5.21 5.12
N PRO A 57 5.86 -6.47 5.11
CA PRO A 57 6.63 -7.56 5.69
C PRO A 57 8.00 -7.78 5.01
N GLN A 58 8.09 -7.54 3.70
CA GLN A 58 9.37 -7.62 2.98
C GLN A 58 10.29 -6.46 3.37
N ALA A 59 9.76 -5.25 3.45
CA ALA A 59 10.51 -4.09 3.93
C ALA A 59 11.04 -4.29 5.37
N GLU A 60 10.23 -4.80 6.28
CA GLU A 60 10.64 -5.07 7.67
C GLU A 60 11.69 -6.18 7.79
N LYS A 61 11.64 -7.17 6.90
CA LYS A 61 12.58 -8.29 6.89
C LYS A 61 13.95 -7.88 6.35
N ASN A 62 13.96 -7.07 5.30
CA ASN A 62 15.18 -6.75 4.56
C ASN A 62 15.87 -5.48 5.09
N GLU A 63 15.12 -4.55 5.68
CA GLU A 63 15.62 -3.22 6.07
C GLU A 63 15.66 -3.03 7.59
N VAL A 64 16.73 -3.53 8.24
CA VAL A 64 16.86 -3.50 9.71
C VAL A 64 16.81 -2.07 10.28
N ASP A 65 17.43 -1.10 9.60
CA ASP A 65 17.55 0.29 10.08
C ASP A 65 16.22 1.05 10.16
N ILE A 66 15.23 0.65 9.36
CA ILE A 66 13.91 1.31 9.31
C ILE A 66 12.77 0.41 9.78
N LYS A 67 13.07 -0.80 10.23
CA LYS A 67 12.08 -1.81 10.63
C LYS A 67 11.02 -1.26 11.59
N GLU A 68 11.43 -0.54 12.63
CA GLU A 68 10.49 0.04 13.60
C GLU A 68 9.57 1.10 12.97
N ASN A 69 10.12 1.92 12.06
CA ASN A 69 9.36 2.94 11.35
C ASN A 69 8.38 2.33 10.36
N VAL A 70 8.78 1.26 9.66
CA VAL A 70 7.90 0.49 8.75
C VAL A 70 6.79 -0.20 9.54
N GLY A 71 7.11 -0.86 10.65
CA GLY A 71 6.11 -1.49 11.52
C GLY A 71 5.11 -0.47 12.09
N SER A 72 5.58 0.70 12.52
CA SER A 72 4.72 1.79 12.97
C SER A 72 3.78 2.29 11.87
N LEU A 73 4.28 2.39 10.63
CA LEU A 73 3.48 2.76 9.46
C LEU A 73 2.42 1.68 9.16
N GLY A 74 2.79 0.40 9.23
CA GLY A 74 1.88 -0.75 9.04
C GLY A 74 0.76 -0.79 10.07
N GLU A 75 1.06 -0.61 11.35
CA GLU A 75 0.04 -0.58 12.40
C GLU A 75 -0.93 0.59 12.24
N LYS A 76 -0.45 1.77 11.81
CA LYS A 76 -1.33 2.91 11.48
C LYS A 76 -2.23 2.63 10.28
N LEU A 77 -1.71 1.95 9.25
CA LEU A 77 -2.49 1.57 8.07
C LEU A 77 -3.56 0.51 8.42
N LYS A 78 -3.21 -0.46 9.26
CA LYS A 78 -4.12 -1.47 9.81
C LYS A 78 -5.22 -0.83 10.65
N ALA A 79 -4.90 0.14 11.49
CA ALA A 79 -5.88 0.91 12.26
C ALA A 79 -6.84 1.69 11.34
N LEU A 80 -6.34 2.27 10.25
CA LEU A 80 -7.16 2.92 9.23
C LEU A 80 -8.12 1.92 8.56
N ARG A 81 -7.61 0.76 8.13
CA ARG A 81 -8.42 -0.33 7.54
C ARG A 81 -9.55 -0.76 8.46
N LEU A 82 -9.24 -0.97 9.74
CA LEU A 82 -10.22 -1.36 10.75
C LEU A 82 -11.31 -0.30 10.95
N ARG A 83 -10.94 0.98 10.96
CA ARG A 83 -11.92 2.07 11.08
C ARG A 83 -12.82 2.16 9.85
N LEU A 84 -12.26 2.06 8.65
CA LEU A 84 -13.04 2.05 7.39
C LEU A 84 -14.01 0.87 7.35
N LYS A 85 -13.62 -0.30 7.86
CA LYS A 85 -14.49 -1.49 7.95
C LYS A 85 -15.61 -1.34 8.99
N ARG A 86 -15.36 -0.65 10.11
CA ARG A 86 -16.33 -0.44 11.20
C ARG A 86 -17.33 0.68 10.89
N CYS A 87 -16.89 1.74 10.21
CA CYS A 87 -17.75 2.85 9.84
C CYS A 87 -18.55 2.49 8.58
N HIS A 88 -19.72 1.84 8.73
CA HIS A 88 -20.73 1.53 7.69
C HIS A 88 -20.27 0.69 6.47
N ARG A 89 -21.21 0.30 5.59
CA ARG A 89 -21.01 -0.41 4.31
C ARG A 89 -20.18 0.42 3.30
N PHE A 90 -19.06 0.99 3.71
CA PHE A 90 -18.05 1.60 2.83
C PHE A 90 -17.06 0.56 2.28
N LEU A 91 -17.07 -0.65 2.86
CA LEU A 91 -16.32 -1.82 2.40
C LEU A 91 -17.18 -3.05 1.99
N PRO A 92 -18.30 -2.93 1.24
CA PRO A 92 -19.03 -4.07 0.72
C PRO A 92 -18.31 -4.59 -0.54
N CYS A 93 -17.23 -5.34 -0.35
CA CYS A 93 -16.42 -5.88 -1.44
C CYS A 93 -16.92 -7.28 -1.84
N GLU A 94 -17.62 -7.42 -2.97
CA GLU A 94 -18.02 -8.73 -3.50
C GLU A 94 -17.16 -9.21 -4.70
N ASP A 95 -16.52 -8.27 -5.42
CA ASP A 95 -15.72 -8.54 -6.64
C ASP A 95 -14.23 -8.19 -6.50
N ARG A 96 -13.38 -8.77 -7.37
CA ARG A 96 -11.92 -8.48 -7.42
C ARG A 96 -11.58 -7.37 -8.41
N SER A 97 -10.69 -6.45 -8.05
CA SER A 97 -10.22 -5.38 -8.95
C SER A 97 -9.30 -5.93 -10.05
N ARG A 98 -9.39 -5.35 -11.26
CA ARG A 98 -8.46 -5.67 -12.37
C ARG A 98 -7.18 -4.84 -12.28
N VAL A 99 -7.27 -3.55 -11.90
CA VAL A 99 -6.09 -2.69 -11.79
C VAL A 99 -5.19 -3.15 -10.65
N VAL A 100 -5.76 -3.56 -9.51
CA VAL A 100 -4.96 -4.09 -8.40
C VAL A 100 -4.22 -5.37 -8.79
N LYS A 101 -4.82 -6.24 -9.62
CA LYS A 101 -4.09 -7.38 -10.19
C LYS A 101 -2.91 -6.96 -11.07
N GLN A 102 -3.05 -5.89 -11.84
CA GLN A 102 -1.95 -5.35 -12.66
C GLN A 102 -0.84 -4.77 -11.78
N VAL A 103 -1.20 -4.06 -10.70
CA VAL A 103 -0.22 -3.57 -9.72
C VAL A 103 0.56 -4.73 -9.12
N LYS A 104 -0.12 -5.79 -8.64
CA LYS A 104 0.54 -6.99 -8.09
C LYS A 104 1.45 -7.67 -9.10
N SER A 105 0.98 -7.87 -10.33
CA SER A 105 1.79 -8.48 -11.39
C SER A 105 3.01 -7.63 -11.74
N THR A 106 2.89 -6.30 -11.67
CA THR A 106 4.03 -5.40 -11.88
C THR A 106 5.02 -5.51 -10.72
N TYR A 107 4.54 -5.48 -9.48
CA TYR A 107 5.35 -5.68 -8.29
C TYR A 107 6.15 -6.99 -8.33
N GLU A 108 5.51 -8.10 -8.69
CA GLU A 108 6.18 -9.42 -8.84
C GLU A 108 7.33 -9.37 -9.86
N LYS A 109 7.14 -8.64 -10.97
CA LYS A 109 8.20 -8.47 -11.99
C LYS A 109 9.36 -7.61 -11.51
N LEU A 110 9.13 -6.70 -10.56
CA LEU A 110 10.17 -5.84 -10.00
C LEU A 110 11.02 -6.56 -8.93
N GLN A 111 10.60 -7.75 -8.48
CA GLN A 111 11.33 -8.56 -7.50
C GLN A 111 11.72 -7.74 -6.25
N GLU A 112 12.97 -7.84 -5.78
CA GLU A 112 13.47 -7.11 -4.61
C GLU A 112 13.39 -5.58 -4.77
N GLN A 113 13.41 -5.08 -6.01
CA GLN A 113 13.30 -3.64 -6.26
C GLN A 113 11.87 -3.12 -6.09
N GLY A 114 10.85 -3.99 -6.10
CA GLY A 114 9.46 -3.56 -5.98
C GLY A 114 9.08 -2.99 -4.62
N VAL A 115 9.88 -3.27 -3.58
CA VAL A 115 9.68 -2.79 -2.21
C VAL A 115 10.08 -1.32 -2.03
N TYR A 116 11.01 -0.82 -2.84
CA TYR A 116 11.52 0.56 -2.79
C TYR A 116 10.64 1.50 -3.60
#